data_AF-A0A2S4N642-F1
#
_entry.id   AF-A0A2S4N642-F1
#
_cell.length_a   1.000
_cell.length_b   1.000
_cell.length_c   1.000
_cell.angle_alpha   90.00
_cell.angle_beta   90.00
_cell.angle_gamma   90.00
#
_symmetry.space_group_name_H-M   'P 1'
#
loop_
_entity.id
_entity.type
_entity.pdbx_description
1 polymer ?
#
loop_
_entity_poly.entity_id
_entity_poly.type
_entity_poly.pdbx_seq_one_letter_code
_entity_poly.pdbx_strand_id
1 'polypeptide(L)'
;MNVNYTKLAKNLKGTSVPKPLSGTLSGHAAGEPFDKHVYAEIKKQFPKNTFRQYEYLNDLFSKNPNVIGFQARQALFNSPTVLFLLSRGKNATDKWSIENPFDEKQNDTADILVVKDGFYEIIDIKTRNISKSAQPPNIISAFKLAQVCAKMIENKEFNDFTINYFEIDWLLDNDKLVCYDTHFACLFKAQPGNLYINWAAAMQIQFHVSDLDQSFNGSMESWAKSYLKHFVAQAKKRADDMITKFVMPFEKYIK
;
A
#
# COMPACT_ATOMS: atom_id res chain seq x y z
N MET A 1 -14.84 -5.06 3.44
CA MET A 1 -14.21 -5.23 2.11
C MET A 1 -15.32 -5.30 1.10
N ASN A 2 -15.27 -4.43 0.10
CA ASN A 2 -16.28 -4.29 -0.95
C ASN A 2 -15.90 -5.07 -2.21
N VAL A 3 -14.61 -5.10 -2.55
CA VAL A 3 -14.11 -5.79 -3.74
C VAL A 3 -14.28 -7.30 -3.64
N ASN A 4 -14.82 -7.93 -4.68
CA ASN A 4 -14.87 -9.38 -4.80
C ASN A 4 -13.55 -9.88 -5.40
N TYR A 5 -12.58 -10.17 -4.53
CA TYR A 5 -11.25 -10.63 -4.92
C TYR A 5 -11.24 -12.01 -5.58
N THR A 6 -12.18 -12.90 -5.25
CA THR A 6 -12.31 -14.20 -5.92
C THR A 6 -12.73 -14.04 -7.38
N LYS A 7 -13.69 -13.14 -7.65
CA LYS A 7 -14.09 -12.80 -9.02
C LYS A 7 -12.97 -12.08 -9.76
N LEU A 8 -12.26 -11.18 -9.10
CA LEU A 8 -11.10 -10.48 -9.67
C LEU A 8 -10.01 -11.48 -10.10
N ALA A 9 -9.62 -12.39 -9.20
CA ALA A 9 -8.68 -13.46 -9.48
C ALA A 9 -9.08 -14.30 -10.71
N LYS A 10 -10.36 -14.71 -10.76
CA LYS A 10 -10.90 -15.47 -11.88
C LYS A 10 -10.84 -14.71 -13.20
N ASN A 11 -11.07 -13.40 -13.18
CA ASN A 11 -11.05 -12.57 -14.40
C ASN A 11 -9.63 -12.29 -14.91
N LEU A 12 -8.63 -12.29 -14.03
CA LEU A 12 -7.24 -11.97 -14.37
C LEU A 12 -6.43 -13.22 -14.75
N LYS A 13 -6.71 -14.37 -14.13
CA LYS A 13 -5.94 -15.60 -14.40
C LYS A 13 -6.02 -16.00 -15.87
N GLY A 14 -4.86 -16.15 -16.51
CA GLY A 14 -4.73 -16.47 -17.92
C GLY A 14 -4.82 -15.26 -18.87
N THR A 15 -5.10 -14.06 -18.37
CA THR A 15 -5.03 -12.86 -19.22
C THR A 15 -3.58 -12.45 -19.45
N SER A 16 -3.37 -11.55 -20.42
CA SER A 16 -2.04 -11.07 -20.75
C SER A 16 -2.00 -9.57 -20.96
N VAL A 17 -0.84 -8.99 -20.68
CA VAL A 17 -0.51 -7.58 -20.94
C VAL A 17 0.73 -7.51 -21.83
N PRO A 18 0.89 -6.44 -22.63
CA PRO A 18 2.10 -6.28 -23.43
C PRO A 18 3.33 -6.17 -22.54
N LYS A 19 4.46 -6.69 -23.02
CA LYS A 19 5.76 -6.45 -22.41
C LYS A 19 6.05 -4.93 -22.34
N PRO A 20 6.68 -4.43 -21.26
CA PRO A 20 7.08 -3.04 -21.17
C PRO A 20 7.93 -2.60 -22.36
N LEU A 21 7.69 -1.38 -22.87
CA LEU A 21 8.45 -0.80 -23.99
C LEU A 21 9.95 -0.69 -23.69
N SER A 22 10.32 -0.53 -22.42
CA SER A 22 11.71 -0.51 -21.97
C SER A 22 12.45 -1.84 -22.16
N GLY A 23 11.72 -2.94 -22.40
CA GLY A 23 12.26 -4.29 -22.49
C GLY A 23 12.60 -4.93 -21.13
N THR A 24 12.58 -4.15 -20.04
CA THR A 24 12.98 -4.58 -18.70
C THR A 24 11.94 -5.54 -18.09
N LEU A 25 12.42 -6.69 -17.62
CA LEU A 25 11.60 -7.75 -16.97
C LEU A 25 11.92 -7.91 -15.49
N SER A 26 12.26 -6.80 -14.83
CA SER A 26 12.62 -6.72 -13.42
C SER A 26 12.17 -5.39 -12.83
N GLY A 27 11.87 -5.41 -11.52
CA GLY A 27 11.40 -4.22 -10.81
C GLY A 27 9.94 -3.86 -11.14
N HIS A 28 9.47 -2.79 -10.50
CA HIS A 28 8.07 -2.36 -10.55
C HIS A 28 7.56 -2.11 -11.98
N ALA A 29 8.39 -1.48 -12.83
CA ALA A 29 8.03 -1.14 -14.21
C ALA A 29 7.70 -2.38 -15.07
N ALA A 30 8.19 -3.57 -14.71
CA ALA A 30 7.90 -4.78 -15.48
C ALA A 30 6.43 -5.19 -15.38
N GLY A 31 5.81 -5.00 -14.22
CA GLY A 31 4.42 -5.39 -13.96
C GLY A 31 3.41 -4.25 -13.98
N GLU A 32 3.84 -3.00 -14.19
CA GLU A 32 2.94 -1.82 -14.25
C GLU A 32 1.73 -2.01 -15.19
N PRO A 33 1.83 -2.67 -16.37
CA PRO A 33 0.65 -2.91 -17.19
C PRO A 33 -0.44 -3.77 -16.51
N PHE A 34 -0.05 -4.68 -15.60
CA PHE A 34 -1.02 -5.45 -14.83
C PHE A 34 -1.75 -4.62 -13.79
N ASP A 35 -1.10 -3.63 -13.16
CA ASP A 35 -1.77 -2.71 -12.25
C ASP A 35 -2.93 -1.97 -12.95
N LYS A 36 -2.69 -1.46 -14.16
CA LYS A 36 -3.74 -0.85 -15.01
C LYS A 36 -4.85 -1.84 -15.35
N HIS A 37 -4.50 -3.09 -15.63
CA HIS A 37 -5.49 -4.13 -15.91
C HIS A 37 -6.36 -4.44 -14.69
N VAL A 38 -5.78 -4.55 -13.49
CA VAL A 38 -6.51 -4.75 -12.23
C VAL A 38 -7.42 -3.58 -11.92
N TYR A 39 -6.94 -2.34 -12.09
CA TYR A 39 -7.77 -1.15 -11.95
C TYR A 39 -9.02 -1.22 -12.83
N ALA A 40 -8.87 -1.57 -14.11
CA ALA A 40 -10.01 -1.70 -15.02
C ALA A 40 -11.00 -2.79 -14.59
N GLU A 41 -10.53 -3.93 -14.09
CA GLU A 41 -11.40 -5.00 -13.59
C GLU A 41 -12.13 -4.62 -12.30
N ILE A 42 -11.48 -3.93 -11.36
CA ILE A 42 -12.13 -3.44 -10.14
C ILE A 42 -13.15 -2.34 -10.50
N LYS A 43 -12.81 -1.43 -11.43
CA LYS A 43 -13.72 -0.38 -11.92
C LYS A 43 -14.99 -0.96 -12.54
N LYS A 44 -14.96 -2.15 -13.16
CA LYS A 44 -16.18 -2.84 -13.61
C LYS A 44 -17.09 -3.27 -12.45
N GLN A 45 -16.53 -3.64 -11.30
CA GLN A 45 -17.31 -3.95 -10.10
C GLN A 45 -17.88 -2.69 -9.45
N PHE A 46 -17.11 -1.59 -9.46
CA PHE A 46 -17.44 -0.35 -8.76
C PHE A 46 -17.18 0.92 -9.62
N PRO A 47 -17.95 1.15 -10.70
CA PRO A 47 -17.64 2.20 -11.69
C PRO A 47 -17.53 3.62 -11.11
N LYS A 48 -18.34 3.93 -10.10
CA LYS A 48 -18.40 5.25 -9.47
C LYS A 48 -17.59 5.37 -8.18
N ASN A 49 -16.98 4.28 -7.73
CA ASN A 49 -16.37 4.18 -6.39
C ASN A 49 -14.90 3.74 -6.42
N THR A 50 -14.36 3.34 -7.57
CA THR A 50 -12.94 3.00 -7.76
C THR A 50 -12.16 4.20 -8.30
N PHE A 51 -11.02 4.49 -7.68
CA PHE A 51 -10.16 5.61 -8.00
C PHE A 51 -8.69 5.20 -7.89
N ARG A 52 -7.80 5.84 -8.61
CA ARG A 52 -6.42 6.01 -8.18
C ARG A 52 -6.39 6.99 -7.00
N GLN A 53 -5.35 6.97 -6.16
CA GLN A 53 -5.30 7.88 -5.01
C GLN A 53 -5.45 9.35 -5.44
N TYR A 54 -4.72 9.78 -6.48
CA TYR A 54 -4.83 11.14 -7.00
C TYR A 54 -6.21 11.46 -7.60
N GLU A 55 -6.85 10.49 -8.27
CA GLU A 55 -8.21 10.65 -8.82
C GLU A 55 -9.23 10.91 -7.71
N TYR A 56 -9.12 10.18 -6.59
CA TYR A 56 -9.99 10.39 -5.43
C TYR A 56 -9.83 11.79 -4.84
N LEU A 57 -8.58 12.26 -4.68
CA LEU A 57 -8.31 13.61 -4.19
C LEU A 57 -8.86 14.69 -5.12
N ASN A 58 -8.66 14.52 -6.43
CA ASN A 58 -9.19 15.42 -7.44
C ASN A 58 -10.73 15.45 -7.38
N ASP A 59 -11.38 14.29 -7.36
CA ASP A 59 -12.84 14.18 -7.26
C ASP A 59 -13.38 14.83 -5.98
N LEU A 60 -12.74 14.56 -4.83
CA LEU A 60 -13.12 15.14 -3.53
C LEU A 60 -13.06 16.67 -3.56
N PHE A 61 -11.97 17.25 -4.10
CA PHE A 61 -11.80 18.69 -4.12
C PHE A 61 -12.65 19.36 -5.21
N SER A 62 -12.83 18.73 -6.36
CA SER A 62 -13.69 19.23 -7.44
C SER A 62 -15.17 19.28 -7.04
N LYS A 63 -15.63 18.37 -6.19
CA LYS A 63 -16.99 18.40 -5.63
C LYS A 63 -17.20 19.48 -4.57
N ASN A 64 -16.11 20.06 -4.06
CA ASN A 64 -16.12 21.07 -3.01
C ASN A 64 -15.37 22.34 -3.46
N PRO A 65 -15.78 23.00 -4.56
CA PRO A 65 -15.00 24.09 -5.18
C PRO A 65 -14.80 25.30 -4.26
N ASN A 66 -15.70 25.51 -3.30
CA ASN A 66 -15.62 26.61 -2.33
C ASN A 66 -14.63 26.32 -1.18
N VAL A 67 -14.11 25.10 -1.07
CA VAL A 67 -13.17 24.70 -0.02
C VAL A 67 -11.74 24.90 -0.51
N ILE A 68 -11.16 26.03 -0.08
CA ILE A 68 -9.85 26.50 -0.51
C ILE A 68 -8.85 26.42 0.65
N GLY A 69 -7.60 26.11 0.33
CA GLY A 69 -6.50 26.05 1.29
C GLY A 69 -6.37 24.70 1.98
N PHE A 70 -5.14 24.42 2.43
CA PHE A 70 -4.74 23.12 2.96
C PHE A 70 -5.63 22.62 4.10
N GLN A 71 -5.80 23.42 5.17
CA GLN A 71 -6.53 22.98 6.35
C GLN A 71 -8.00 22.67 6.05
N ALA A 72 -8.66 23.53 5.27
CA ALA A 72 -10.06 23.34 4.90
C ALA A 72 -10.24 22.09 4.01
N ARG A 73 -9.31 21.85 3.07
CA ARG A 73 -9.31 20.64 2.23
C ARG A 73 -9.01 19.37 3.02
N GLN A 74 -8.15 19.45 4.05
CA GLN A 74 -7.93 18.32 4.96
C GLN A 74 -9.20 17.96 5.74
N ALA A 75 -10.00 18.97 6.14
CA ALA A 75 -11.26 18.75 6.85
C ALA A 75 -12.36 18.08 6.01
N LEU A 76 -12.17 17.95 4.68
CA LEU A 76 -13.06 17.15 3.83
C LEU A 76 -12.93 15.64 4.08
N PHE A 77 -11.83 15.20 4.70
CA PHE A 77 -11.70 13.84 5.16
C PHE A 77 -12.43 13.67 6.49
N ASN A 78 -13.42 12.78 6.50
CA ASN A 78 -14.13 12.40 7.73
C ASN A 78 -13.31 11.44 8.61
N SER A 79 -12.04 11.20 8.28
CA SER A 79 -11.16 10.31 9.03
C SER A 79 -9.73 10.87 9.12
N PRO A 80 -9.24 11.24 10.31
CA PRO A 80 -7.85 11.65 10.51
C PRO A 80 -6.83 10.58 10.10
N THR A 81 -7.15 9.30 10.29
CA THR A 81 -6.26 8.20 9.88
C THR A 81 -6.19 8.05 8.36
N VAL A 82 -7.33 8.07 7.67
CA VAL A 82 -7.35 8.00 6.20
C VAL A 82 -6.72 9.24 5.57
N LEU A 83 -6.96 10.42 6.15
CA LEU A 83 -6.28 11.66 5.77
C LEU A 83 -4.75 11.49 5.81
N PHE A 84 -4.22 10.90 6.89
CA PHE A 84 -2.79 10.67 7.02
C PHE A 84 -2.24 9.73 5.94
N LEU A 85 -3.03 8.74 5.50
CA LEU A 85 -2.62 7.79 4.46
C LEU A 85 -2.66 8.39 3.05
N LEU A 86 -3.69 9.19 2.75
CA LEU A 86 -4.01 9.57 1.36
C LEU A 86 -3.67 11.03 1.02
N SER A 87 -3.51 11.91 2.00
CA SER A 87 -3.32 13.34 1.72
C SER A 87 -2.01 13.66 1.01
N ARG A 88 -2.02 14.73 0.22
CA ARG A 88 -0.81 15.36 -0.33
C ARG A 88 -0.34 16.47 0.60
N GLY A 89 0.98 16.72 0.57
CA GLY A 89 1.61 17.74 1.41
C GLY A 89 1.06 19.15 1.15
N LYS A 90 1.17 20.02 2.18
CA LYS A 90 0.62 21.38 2.19
C LYS A 90 0.77 22.14 0.88
N ASN A 91 2.00 22.26 0.37
CA ASN A 91 2.27 23.03 -0.85
C ASN A 91 1.54 22.49 -2.09
N ALA A 92 1.41 21.17 -2.22
CA ALA A 92 0.70 20.57 -3.35
C ALA A 92 -0.80 20.81 -3.21
N THR A 93 -1.34 20.65 -2.00
CA THR A 93 -2.76 20.85 -1.71
C THR A 93 -3.17 22.32 -1.81
N ASP A 94 -2.35 23.27 -1.39
CA ASP A 94 -2.61 24.71 -1.55
C ASP A 94 -2.64 25.13 -3.03
N LYS A 95 -1.82 24.49 -3.87
CA LYS A 95 -1.71 24.78 -5.32
C LYS A 95 -2.70 24.02 -6.19
N TRP A 96 -3.45 23.08 -5.62
CA TRP A 96 -4.42 22.30 -6.40
C TRP A 96 -5.56 23.21 -6.90
N SER A 97 -5.90 23.07 -8.17
CA SER A 97 -7.09 23.66 -8.81
C SER A 97 -7.63 22.72 -9.90
N ILE A 98 -8.75 23.05 -10.52
CA ILE A 98 -9.30 22.27 -11.64
C ILE A 98 -8.33 22.27 -12.84
N GLU A 99 -7.60 23.37 -13.03
CA GLU A 99 -6.59 23.57 -14.08
C GLU A 99 -5.21 23.02 -13.69
N ASN A 100 -4.99 22.72 -12.41
CA ASN A 100 -3.78 22.14 -11.87
C ASN A 100 -4.11 20.98 -10.92
N PRO A 101 -4.71 19.88 -11.45
CA PRO A 101 -5.09 18.73 -10.65
C PRO A 101 -3.84 17.97 -10.15
N PHE A 102 -4.04 17.05 -9.23
CA PHE A 102 -2.98 16.10 -8.88
C PHE A 102 -2.78 15.07 -9.98
N ASP A 103 -1.52 14.74 -10.23
CA ASP A 103 -1.11 13.56 -10.98
C ASP A 103 -0.68 12.42 -10.05
N GLU A 104 -0.56 11.23 -10.64
CA GLU A 104 0.02 10.04 -10.03
C GLU A 104 1.41 10.33 -9.43
N LYS A 105 1.67 9.80 -8.24
CA LYS A 105 3.02 9.84 -7.64
C LYS A 105 3.44 8.46 -7.18
N GLN A 106 4.72 8.15 -7.44
CA GLN A 106 5.35 6.89 -7.00
C GLN A 106 5.29 6.67 -5.48
N ASN A 107 5.12 7.73 -4.68
CA ASN A 107 5.04 7.66 -3.23
C ASN A 107 3.61 7.82 -2.68
N ASP A 108 2.58 7.74 -3.53
CA ASP A 108 1.22 7.55 -3.06
C ASP A 108 1.12 6.24 -2.26
N THR A 109 0.16 6.16 -1.33
CA THR A 109 0.03 5.00 -0.45
C THR A 109 -0.81 3.90 -1.08
N ALA A 110 -1.78 4.25 -1.93
CA ALA A 110 -2.68 3.32 -2.59
C ALA A 110 -2.50 3.39 -4.11
N ASP A 111 -2.32 2.24 -4.75
CA ASP A 111 -2.43 2.13 -6.21
C ASP A 111 -3.88 2.24 -6.65
N ILE A 112 -4.79 1.63 -5.87
CA ILE A 112 -6.23 1.64 -6.12
C ILE A 112 -6.95 1.90 -4.80
N LEU A 113 -7.95 2.77 -4.85
CA LEU A 113 -8.82 3.09 -3.73
C LEU A 113 -10.27 2.80 -4.13
N VAL A 114 -10.97 2.00 -3.31
CA VAL A 114 -12.42 1.83 -3.44
C VAL A 114 -13.10 2.49 -2.24
N VAL A 115 -13.85 3.56 -2.49
CA VAL A 115 -14.57 4.31 -1.45
C VAL A 115 -16.06 4.11 -1.64
N LYS A 116 -16.70 3.42 -0.69
CA LYS A 116 -18.14 3.13 -0.74
C LYS A 116 -18.72 3.16 0.66
N ASP A 117 -19.85 3.85 0.82
CA ASP A 117 -20.61 3.94 2.07
C ASP A 117 -19.74 4.42 3.27
N GLY A 118 -18.84 5.38 3.00
CA GLY A 118 -17.92 5.92 4.01
C GLY A 118 -16.70 5.03 4.33
N PHE A 119 -16.63 3.82 3.76
CA PHE A 119 -15.53 2.88 3.96
C PHE A 119 -14.47 2.99 2.87
N TYR A 120 -13.20 2.97 3.27
CA TYR A 120 -12.04 3.08 2.39
C TYR A 120 -11.30 1.74 2.26
N GLU A 121 -11.34 1.15 1.09
CA GLU A 121 -10.54 -0.03 0.77
C GLU A 121 -9.29 0.42 -0.01
N ILE A 122 -8.17 0.48 0.71
CA ILE A 122 -6.86 0.87 0.17
C ILE A 122 -6.20 -0.40 -0.36
N ILE A 123 -5.90 -0.41 -1.65
CA ILE A 123 -5.39 -1.58 -2.36
C ILE A 123 -4.05 -1.22 -3.01
N ASP A 124 -3.04 -2.03 -2.75
CA ASP A 124 -1.72 -1.96 -3.36
C ASP A 124 -1.49 -3.21 -4.21
N ILE A 125 -1.07 -3.01 -5.45
CA ILE A 125 -0.88 -4.06 -6.45
C ILE A 125 0.58 -4.50 -6.45
N LYS A 126 0.79 -5.77 -6.13
CA LYS A 126 2.10 -6.41 -6.25
C LYS A 126 2.15 -7.24 -7.52
N THR A 127 3.30 -7.27 -8.17
CA THR A 127 3.52 -8.12 -9.33
C THR A 127 4.79 -8.91 -9.12
N ARG A 128 4.77 -10.19 -9.49
CA ARG A 128 5.88 -11.10 -9.27
C ARG A 128 6.12 -11.95 -10.50
N ASN A 129 7.35 -11.88 -11.02
CA ASN A 129 7.80 -12.79 -12.05
C ASN A 129 8.19 -14.11 -11.40
N ILE A 130 7.36 -15.14 -11.53
CA ILE A 130 7.59 -16.43 -10.87
C ILE A 130 8.71 -17.26 -11.53
N SER A 131 9.21 -16.86 -12.70
CA SER A 131 10.42 -17.46 -13.30
C SER A 131 11.72 -17.04 -12.61
N LYS A 132 11.67 -16.04 -11.71
CA LYS A 132 12.83 -15.52 -10.99
C LYS A 132 12.61 -15.64 -9.49
N SER A 133 13.67 -15.99 -8.77
CA SER A 133 13.68 -15.81 -7.32
C SER A 133 13.63 -14.31 -7.02
N ALA A 134 12.58 -13.87 -6.32
CA ALA A 134 12.40 -12.49 -5.93
C ALA A 134 12.49 -12.39 -4.40
N GLN A 135 13.26 -11.40 -3.94
CA GLN A 135 13.18 -10.98 -2.55
C GLN A 135 11.77 -10.45 -2.27
N PRO A 136 11.25 -10.64 -1.04
CA PRO A 136 9.99 -10.04 -0.65
C PRO A 136 9.96 -8.53 -0.93
N PRO A 137 8.94 -8.01 -1.63
CA PRO A 137 8.88 -6.61 -1.99
C PRO A 137 8.69 -5.70 -0.75
N ASN A 138 9.01 -4.43 -0.91
CA ASN A 138 8.60 -3.40 0.04
C ASN A 138 7.08 -3.23 -0.02
N ILE A 139 6.46 -3.23 1.16
CA ILE A 139 5.01 -3.16 1.32
C ILE A 139 4.61 -1.76 1.79
N ILE A 140 4.93 -1.44 3.03
CA ILE A 140 4.64 -0.16 3.66
C ILE A 140 5.74 0.12 4.68
N SER A 141 6.08 1.39 4.88
CA SER A 141 6.97 1.77 5.97
C SER A 141 6.37 1.33 7.30
N ALA A 142 7.14 0.57 8.08
CA ALA A 142 6.79 0.13 9.42
C ALA A 142 6.50 1.32 10.34
N PHE A 143 7.23 2.42 10.16
CA PHE A 143 7.00 3.66 10.90
C PHE A 143 5.68 4.34 10.49
N LYS A 144 5.39 4.42 9.17
CA LYS A 144 4.09 4.91 8.70
C LYS A 144 2.94 4.10 9.29
N LEU A 145 3.05 2.76 9.28
CA LEU A 145 2.04 1.88 9.87
C LEU A 145 1.91 2.06 11.40
N ALA A 146 3.01 2.34 12.11
CA ALA A 146 2.94 2.65 13.54
C ALA A 146 2.17 3.94 13.80
N GLN A 147 2.39 4.98 13.00
CA GLN A 147 1.63 6.23 13.08
C GLN A 147 0.16 6.03 12.74
N VAL A 148 -0.16 5.17 11.77
CA VAL A 148 -1.54 4.76 11.45
C VAL A 148 -2.19 4.10 12.67
N CYS A 149 -1.56 3.09 13.27
CA CYS A 149 -2.10 2.41 14.45
C CYS A 149 -2.31 3.37 15.64
N ALA A 150 -1.38 4.30 15.87
CA ALA A 150 -1.55 5.32 16.91
C ALA A 150 -2.77 6.20 16.65
N LYS A 151 -2.93 6.70 15.41
CA LYS A 151 -4.08 7.53 15.01
C LYS A 151 -5.40 6.77 15.11
N MET A 152 -5.44 5.50 14.73
CA MET A 152 -6.62 4.64 14.88
C MET A 152 -7.04 4.56 16.35
N ILE A 153 -6.08 4.36 17.26
CA ILE A 153 -6.35 4.24 18.69
C ILE A 153 -6.82 5.59 19.28
N GLU A 154 -6.14 6.69 18.94
CA GLU A 154 -6.47 8.03 19.42
C GLU A 154 -7.87 8.48 18.98
N ASN A 155 -8.23 8.21 17.72
CA ASN A 155 -9.49 8.66 17.13
C ASN A 155 -10.61 7.61 17.20
N LYS A 156 -10.31 6.40 17.72
CA LYS A 156 -11.22 5.24 17.75
C LYS A 156 -11.73 4.81 16.36
N GLU A 157 -10.86 4.91 15.37
CA GLU A 157 -11.14 4.62 13.95
C GLU A 157 -10.75 3.18 13.62
N PHE A 158 -11.68 2.26 13.82
CA PHE A 158 -11.44 0.82 13.72
C PHE A 158 -12.22 0.14 12.59
N ASN A 159 -13.16 0.84 11.97
CA ASN A 159 -14.07 0.29 10.96
C ASN A 159 -14.11 1.14 9.67
N ASP A 160 -13.24 2.13 9.55
CA ASP A 160 -13.32 3.12 8.47
C ASP A 160 -12.55 2.69 7.22
N PHE A 161 -11.55 1.82 7.36
CA PHE A 161 -10.71 1.40 6.24
C PHE A 161 -10.06 0.02 6.39
N THR A 162 -9.55 -0.48 5.27
CA THR A 162 -8.66 -1.66 5.20
C THR A 162 -7.47 -1.35 4.30
N ILE A 163 -6.34 -2.02 4.57
CA ILE A 163 -5.17 -2.03 3.69
C ILE A 163 -5.01 -3.46 3.17
N ASN A 164 -5.17 -3.59 1.86
CA ASN A 164 -5.23 -4.84 1.14
C ASN A 164 -4.16 -4.88 0.07
N TYR A 165 -3.67 -6.08 -0.20
CA TYR A 165 -2.70 -6.34 -1.25
C TYR A 165 -3.27 -7.36 -2.23
N PHE A 166 -3.06 -7.09 -3.51
CA PHE A 166 -3.40 -8.02 -4.58
C PHE A 166 -2.16 -8.27 -5.42
N GLU A 167 -1.64 -9.49 -5.35
CA GLU A 167 -0.43 -9.92 -6.05
C GLU A 167 -0.78 -10.67 -7.32
N ILE A 168 -0.09 -10.33 -8.41
CA ILE A 168 -0.20 -11.00 -9.70
C ILE A 168 1.11 -11.71 -10.00
N ASP A 169 1.04 -13.04 -10.03
CA ASP A 169 2.11 -13.90 -10.49
C ASP A 169 2.04 -13.99 -12.01
N TRP A 170 3.14 -13.66 -12.68
CA TRP A 170 3.21 -13.67 -14.14
C TRP A 170 4.44 -14.38 -14.69
N LEU A 171 4.30 -14.87 -15.91
CA LEU A 171 5.36 -15.43 -16.73
C LEU A 171 5.47 -14.66 -18.04
N LEU A 172 6.69 -14.58 -18.58
CA LEU A 172 6.87 -14.11 -19.94
C LEU A 172 6.51 -15.25 -20.90
N ASP A 173 5.56 -15.00 -21.78
CA ASP A 173 5.24 -15.86 -22.92
C ASP A 173 5.34 -15.03 -24.19
N ASN A 174 6.37 -15.33 -24.99
CA ASN A 174 6.75 -14.53 -26.16
C ASN A 174 6.89 -13.04 -25.79
N ASP A 175 6.13 -12.15 -26.44
CA ASP A 175 6.16 -10.69 -26.20
C ASP A 175 5.08 -10.21 -25.21
N LYS A 176 4.52 -11.12 -24.42
CA LYS A 176 3.46 -10.81 -23.46
C LYS A 176 3.79 -11.32 -22.07
N LEU A 177 3.29 -10.61 -21.07
CA LEU A 177 3.28 -11.08 -19.68
C LEU A 177 1.92 -11.72 -19.45
N VAL A 178 1.91 -13.00 -19.08
CA VAL A 178 0.69 -13.78 -18.84
C VAL A 178 0.50 -13.95 -17.34
N CYS A 179 -0.68 -13.60 -16.82
CA CYS A 179 -1.04 -13.82 -15.42
C CYS A 179 -1.23 -15.33 -15.21
N TYR A 180 -0.32 -15.92 -14.42
CA TYR A 180 -0.34 -17.33 -14.08
C TYR A 180 -1.20 -17.58 -12.84
N ASP A 181 -1.05 -16.75 -11.81
CA ASP A 181 -1.86 -16.84 -10.59
C ASP A 181 -2.04 -15.48 -9.93
N THR A 182 -2.92 -15.43 -8.93
CA THR A 182 -3.17 -14.22 -8.16
C THR A 182 -3.36 -14.53 -6.68
N HIS A 183 -2.91 -13.64 -5.81
CA HIS A 183 -3.04 -13.77 -4.37
C HIS A 183 -3.65 -12.52 -3.77
N PHE A 184 -4.49 -12.70 -2.76
CA PHE A 184 -5.12 -11.61 -2.02
C PHE A 184 -4.80 -11.76 -0.54
N ALA A 185 -4.39 -10.65 0.09
CA ALA A 185 -4.22 -10.62 1.54
C ALA A 185 -4.65 -9.26 2.12
N CYS A 186 -5.27 -9.31 3.29
CA CYS A 186 -5.58 -8.12 4.10
C CYS A 186 -4.49 -7.98 5.17
N LEU A 187 -3.86 -6.80 5.26
CA LEU A 187 -2.81 -6.54 6.27
C LEU A 187 -3.32 -6.82 7.69
N PHE A 188 -4.55 -6.40 7.97
CA PHE A 188 -5.16 -6.49 9.30
C PHE A 188 -5.63 -7.90 9.67
N LYS A 189 -5.45 -8.88 8.78
CA LYS A 189 -5.62 -10.31 9.07
C LYS A 189 -4.31 -11.05 9.32
N ALA A 190 -3.16 -10.39 9.11
CA ALA A 190 -1.87 -10.98 9.43
C ALA A 190 -1.56 -10.91 10.91
N GLN A 191 -0.84 -11.90 11.45
CA GLN A 191 -0.26 -11.81 12.78
C GLN A 191 0.72 -10.62 12.88
N PRO A 192 0.43 -9.57 13.69
CA PRO A 192 1.28 -8.38 13.73
C PRO A 192 2.73 -8.65 14.13
N GLY A 193 2.95 -9.61 15.04
CA GLY A 193 4.28 -10.00 15.53
C GLY A 193 5.14 -10.73 14.51
N ASN A 194 4.56 -11.18 13.40
CA ASN A 194 5.26 -11.89 12.34
C ASN A 194 5.69 -10.98 11.19
N LEU A 195 5.29 -9.70 11.21
CA LEU A 195 5.65 -8.76 10.16
C LEU A 195 7.13 -8.43 10.24
N TYR A 196 7.90 -8.90 9.25
CA TYR A 196 9.32 -8.59 9.15
C TYR A 196 9.53 -7.12 8.78
N ILE A 197 10.37 -6.42 9.55
CA ILE A 197 10.72 -5.01 9.35
C ILE A 197 12.17 -4.94 8.88
N ASN A 198 12.37 -4.54 7.63
CA ASN A 198 13.69 -4.24 7.09
C ASN A 198 14.08 -2.79 7.38
N TRP A 199 14.75 -2.59 8.51
CA TRP A 199 15.21 -1.29 8.96
C TRP A 199 16.17 -0.60 7.98
N ALA A 200 17.01 -1.36 7.27
CA ALA A 200 17.97 -0.81 6.32
C ALA A 200 17.31 -0.40 4.99
N ALA A 201 16.26 -1.11 4.57
CA ALA A 201 15.49 -0.80 3.37
C ALA A 201 14.37 0.20 3.70
N ALA A 202 14.72 1.43 4.10
CA ALA A 202 13.77 2.50 4.41
C ALA A 202 12.68 2.13 5.45
N MET A 203 13.04 1.28 6.41
CA MET A 203 12.14 0.77 7.46
C MET A 203 10.88 0.10 6.89
N GLN A 204 10.99 -0.58 5.75
CA GLN A 204 9.85 -1.20 5.08
C GLN A 204 9.49 -2.53 5.73
N ILE A 205 8.19 -2.78 5.86
CA ILE A 205 7.69 -4.15 6.01
C ILE A 205 7.86 -4.84 4.67
N GLN A 206 8.30 -6.10 4.70
CA GLN A 206 8.52 -6.89 3.49
C GLN A 206 7.89 -8.28 3.64
N PHE A 207 7.08 -8.67 2.66
CA PHE A 207 6.51 -10.01 2.52
C PHE A 207 6.05 -10.23 1.08
N HIS A 208 5.99 -11.47 0.62
CA HIS A 208 5.16 -11.82 -0.55
C HIS A 208 3.71 -11.92 -0.10
N VAL A 209 2.78 -11.43 -0.92
CA VAL A 209 1.35 -11.43 -0.55
C VAL A 209 0.85 -12.87 -0.43
N SER A 210 1.34 -13.77 -1.30
CA SER A 210 1.09 -15.21 -1.27
C SER A 210 1.49 -15.89 0.06
N ASP A 211 2.50 -15.35 0.76
CA ASP A 211 3.03 -15.93 1.99
C ASP A 211 2.51 -15.21 3.25
N LEU A 212 1.70 -14.16 3.10
CA LEU A 212 1.21 -13.39 4.23
C LEU A 212 0.16 -14.20 4.99
N ASP A 213 0.43 -14.47 6.26
CA ASP A 213 -0.54 -15.08 7.17
C ASP A 213 -1.88 -14.28 7.17
N GLN A 214 -3.00 -14.98 7.26
CA GLN A 214 -4.35 -14.41 7.30
C GLN A 214 -5.18 -14.95 8.49
N SER A 215 -4.51 -15.41 9.55
CA SER A 215 -5.14 -16.14 10.66
C SER A 215 -5.55 -15.26 11.84
N PHE A 216 -5.19 -13.97 11.85
CA PHE A 216 -5.54 -13.09 12.96
C PHE A 216 -7.07 -12.89 13.04
N ASN A 217 -7.63 -13.16 14.23
CA ASN A 217 -9.08 -13.15 14.49
C ASN A 217 -9.49 -12.16 15.59
N GLY A 218 -8.55 -11.35 16.10
CA GLY A 218 -8.82 -10.32 17.09
C GLY A 218 -9.50 -9.07 16.51
N SER A 219 -9.84 -8.12 17.38
CA SER A 219 -10.36 -6.81 16.95
C SER A 219 -9.28 -5.95 16.29
N MET A 220 -9.69 -4.97 15.49
CA MET A 220 -8.78 -4.00 14.88
C MET A 220 -7.98 -3.21 15.93
N GLU A 221 -8.60 -2.88 17.06
CA GLU A 221 -7.91 -2.24 18.19
C GLU A 221 -6.81 -3.15 18.77
N SER A 222 -7.10 -4.45 18.93
CA SER A 222 -6.10 -5.42 19.41
C SER A 222 -4.97 -5.62 18.40
N TRP A 223 -5.29 -5.61 17.10
CA TRP A 223 -4.30 -5.67 16.03
C TRP A 223 -3.35 -4.47 16.10
N ALA A 224 -3.90 -3.25 16.19
CA ALA A 224 -3.14 -2.01 16.26
C ALA A 224 -2.20 -1.99 17.49
N LYS A 225 -2.70 -2.37 18.67
CA LYS A 225 -1.88 -2.46 19.89
C LYS A 225 -0.78 -3.53 19.77
N SER A 226 -1.10 -4.70 19.21
CA SER A 226 -0.12 -5.77 19.00
C SER A 226 0.96 -5.36 17.99
N TYR A 227 0.58 -4.67 16.90
CA TYR A 227 1.55 -4.14 15.94
C TYR A 227 2.48 -3.10 16.60
N LEU A 228 1.95 -2.15 17.37
CA LEU A 228 2.76 -1.16 18.09
C LEU A 228 3.74 -1.81 19.07
N LYS A 229 3.29 -2.85 19.80
CA LYS A 229 4.17 -3.64 20.69
C LYS A 229 5.33 -4.26 19.91
N HIS A 230 5.04 -4.88 18.76
CA HIS A 230 6.04 -5.45 17.87
C HIS A 230 7.01 -4.38 17.34
N PHE A 231 6.48 -3.28 16.81
CA PHE A 231 7.27 -2.18 16.26
C PHE A 231 8.27 -1.63 17.30
N VAL A 232 7.81 -1.35 18.53
CA VAL A 232 8.67 -0.83 19.60
C VAL A 232 9.76 -1.85 19.98
N ALA A 233 9.42 -3.13 20.11
CA ALA A 233 10.40 -4.18 20.42
C ALA A 233 11.47 -4.30 19.33
N GLN A 234 11.06 -4.31 18.06
CA GLN A 234 11.97 -4.40 16.92
C GLN A 234 12.84 -3.15 16.76
N ALA A 235 12.32 -1.96 17.09
CA ALA A 235 13.09 -0.71 17.05
C ALA A 235 14.21 -0.72 18.09
N LYS A 236 13.93 -1.16 19.32
CA LYS A 236 14.94 -1.31 20.38
C LYS A 236 16.03 -2.29 19.95
N LYS A 237 15.64 -3.47 19.50
CA LYS A 237 16.58 -4.48 18.98
C LYS A 237 17.46 -3.91 17.85
N ARG A 238 16.86 -3.16 16.91
CA ARG A 238 17.62 -2.55 15.81
C ARG A 238 18.68 -1.57 16.30
N ALA A 239 18.38 -0.76 17.32
CA ALA A 239 19.34 0.18 17.88
C ALA A 239 20.57 -0.57 18.43
N ASP A 240 20.36 -1.66 19.17
CA ASP A 240 21.43 -2.50 19.70
C ASP A 240 22.25 -3.18 18.57
N ASP A 241 21.55 -3.70 17.55
CA ASP A 241 22.18 -4.29 16.36
C ASP A 241 23.06 -3.27 15.63
N MET A 242 22.68 -1.98 15.61
CA MET A 242 23.48 -0.94 14.96
C MET A 242 24.81 -0.72 15.67
N ILE A 243 24.82 -0.70 17.01
CA ILE A 243 26.06 -0.60 17.78
C ILE A 243 26.95 -1.83 17.51
N THR A 244 26.36 -3.01 17.65
CA THR A 244 27.11 -4.28 17.53
C THR A 244 27.68 -4.49 16.13
N LYS A 245 26.92 -4.15 15.08
CA LYS A 245 27.30 -4.44 13.69
C LYS A 245 28.06 -3.31 13.00
N PHE A 246 27.79 -2.06 13.34
CA PHE A 246 28.32 -0.90 12.60
C PHE A 246 29.21 0.03 13.43
N VAL A 247 29.28 -0.14 14.75
CA VAL A 247 30.21 0.64 15.59
C VAL A 247 31.39 -0.24 16.02
N MET A 248 31.13 -1.29 16.81
CA MET A 248 32.19 -2.11 17.43
C MET A 248 33.24 -2.65 16.44
N PRO A 249 32.89 -3.16 15.24
CA PRO A 249 33.88 -3.72 14.33
C PRO A 249 34.87 -2.69 13.76
N PHE A 250 34.52 -1.41 13.80
CA PHE A 250 35.28 -0.32 13.21
C PHE A 250 36.06 0.51 14.23
N GLU A 251 35.76 0.38 15.53
CA GLU A 251 36.45 1.13 16.59
C GLU A 251 37.98 0.92 16.59
N LYS A 252 38.44 -0.28 16.23
CA LYS A 252 39.88 -0.61 16.17
C LYS A 252 40.67 0.17 15.12
N TYR A 253 40.01 0.85 14.18
CA TYR A 253 40.67 1.64 13.14
C TYR A 253 40.69 3.14 13.44
N ILE A 254 40.04 3.57 14.54
CA ILE A 254 39.94 4.98 14.95
C ILE A 254 40.55 5.23 16.34
N LYS A 255 41.04 4.17 16.99
CA LYS A 255 41.76 4.21 18.26
C LYS A 255 43.26 4.09 18.02
#